data_AF-A0A4E0QX68-F1
#
_entry.id   AF-A0A4E0QX68-F1
#
_cell.length_a   1.000
_cell.length_b   1.000
_cell.length_c   1.000
_cell.angle_alpha   90.00
_cell.angle_beta   90.00
_cell.angle_gamma   90.00
#
_symmetry.space_group_name_H-M   'P 1'
#
loop_
_entity.id
_entity.type
_entity.pdbx_description
1 polymer ?
#
loop_
_entity_poly.entity_id
_entity_poly.type
_entity_poly.pdbx_seq_one_letter_code
_entity_poly.pdbx_strand_id
1 'polypeptide(L)'
;MNLSKQIIHKQVEHIVKENYLDEEIGKARSKAYVQLCVATVLEMDRDSTLDCIVDGGGDFKIDAIQYSDPTTGDFTVSIFQGKYSANLEKEANFRETDVISIISSIR
;
A
#
# COMPACT_ATOMS: atom_id res chain seq x y z
N MET A 1 -17.47 12.99 -12.37
CA MET A 1 -16.53 13.16 -11.24
C MET A 1 -16.94 12.23 -10.12
N ASN A 2 -16.10 11.25 -9.80
CA ASN A 2 -16.39 10.25 -8.76
C ASN A 2 -15.99 10.79 -7.38
N LEU A 3 -16.98 11.09 -6.52
CA LEU A 3 -16.75 11.66 -5.18
C LEU A 3 -15.87 10.75 -4.30
N SER A 4 -16.05 9.43 -4.40
CA SER A 4 -15.27 8.46 -3.62
C SER A 4 -13.79 8.53 -3.97
N LYS A 5 -13.44 8.63 -5.27
CA LYS A 5 -12.05 8.80 -5.71
C LYS A 5 -11.43 10.08 -5.13
N GLN A 6 -12.19 11.17 -5.05
CA GLN A 6 -11.73 12.45 -4.48
C GLN A 6 -11.51 12.38 -2.96
N ILE A 7 -12.36 11.67 -2.22
CA ILE A 7 -12.21 11.49 -0.77
C ILE A 7 -10.93 10.70 -0.48
N ILE A 8 -10.74 9.58 -1.16
CA ILE A 8 -9.54 8.74 -1.02
C ILE A 8 -8.29 9.57 -1.37
N HIS A 9 -8.32 10.32 -2.48
CA HIS A 9 -7.21 11.18 -2.88
C HIS A 9 -6.82 12.18 -1.79
N LYS A 10 -7.81 12.86 -1.18
CA LYS A 10 -7.53 13.80 -0.08
C LYS A 10 -6.93 13.14 1.15
N GLN A 11 -7.35 11.91 1.48
CA GLN A 11 -6.76 11.14 2.57
C GLN A 11 -5.31 10.76 2.27
N VAL A 12 -5.01 10.37 1.03
CA VAL A 12 -3.64 10.12 0.57
C VAL A 12 -2.79 11.38 0.71
N GLU A 13 -3.26 12.54 0.24
CA GLU A 13 -2.52 13.80 0.37
C GLU A 13 -2.28 14.20 1.84
N HIS A 14 -3.21 13.87 2.73
CA HIS A 14 -3.05 14.12 4.16
C HIS A 14 -1.94 13.24 4.76
N ILE A 15 -1.95 11.94 4.46
CA ILE A 15 -0.93 10.99 4.91
C ILE A 15 0.46 11.36 4.35
N VAL A 16 0.54 11.81 3.10
CA VAL A 16 1.81 12.30 2.51
C VAL A 16 2.41 13.43 3.34
N LYS A 17 1.59 14.37 3.79
CA LYS A 17 2.05 15.51 4.60
C LYS A 17 2.51 15.11 6.01
N GLU A 18 2.01 14.00 6.53
CA GLU A 18 2.36 13.50 7.86
C GLU A 18 3.63 12.65 7.81
N ASN A 19 3.75 11.76 6.82
CA ASN A 19 4.71 10.64 6.89
C ASN A 19 5.75 10.60 5.76
N TYR A 20 5.57 11.35 4.66
CA TYR A 20 6.39 11.18 3.44
C TYR A 20 6.84 12.52 2.82
N LEU A 21 7.11 13.54 3.63
CA LEU A 21 7.51 14.87 3.17
C LEU A 21 8.83 14.90 2.39
N ASP A 22 9.75 13.98 2.69
CA ASP A 22 11.09 13.91 2.08
C ASP A 22 11.15 13.03 0.82
N GLU A 23 10.03 12.40 0.43
CA GLU A 23 9.94 11.52 -0.72
C GLU A 23 9.48 12.27 -1.98
N GLU A 24 9.86 11.77 -3.16
CA GLU A 24 9.32 12.26 -4.42
C GLU A 24 7.79 12.08 -4.42
N ILE A 25 7.04 13.10 -4.85
CA ILE A 25 5.59 13.17 -4.64
C ILE A 25 4.82 11.97 -5.21
N GLY A 26 5.23 11.42 -6.35
CA GLY A 26 4.67 10.20 -6.93
C GLY A 26 4.87 9.00 -6.03
N LYS A 27 6.10 8.77 -5.57
CA LYS A 27 6.45 7.71 -4.61
C LYS A 27 5.75 7.89 -3.26
N ALA A 28 5.74 9.10 -2.73
CA ALA A 28 5.07 9.46 -1.48
C ALA A 28 3.58 9.12 -1.53
N ARG A 29 2.87 9.52 -2.60
CA ARG A 29 1.46 9.21 -2.79
C ARG A 29 1.20 7.71 -2.93
N SER A 30 2.08 6.98 -3.61
CA SER A 30 1.97 5.53 -3.75
C SER A 30 2.06 4.84 -2.39
N LYS A 31 3.08 5.20 -1.58
CA LYS A 31 3.24 4.67 -0.22
C LYS A 31 2.06 5.03 0.69
N ALA A 32 1.64 6.29 0.69
CA ALA A 32 0.49 6.76 1.47
C ALA A 32 -0.82 6.05 1.10
N TYR A 33 -1.04 5.75 -0.19
CA TYR A 33 -2.19 4.97 -0.63
C TYR A 33 -2.15 3.53 -0.11
N VAL A 34 -0.98 2.88 -0.17
CA VAL A 34 -0.80 1.53 0.38
C VAL A 34 -1.00 1.53 1.90
N GLN A 35 -0.45 2.51 2.63
CA GLN A 35 -0.67 2.69 4.07
C GLN A 35 -2.16 2.78 4.41
N LEU A 36 -2.92 3.59 3.66
CA LEU A 36 -4.37 3.69 3.81
C LEU A 36 -5.07 2.35 3.57
N CYS A 37 -4.65 1.59 2.55
CA CYS A 37 -5.21 0.27 2.27
C CYS A 37 -4.93 -0.73 3.40
N VAL A 38 -3.70 -0.79 3.92
CA VAL A 38 -3.33 -1.66 5.05
C VAL A 38 -4.19 -1.33 6.27
N ALA A 39 -4.27 -0.04 6.62
CA ALA A 39 -5.06 0.42 7.77
C ALA A 39 -6.53 0.04 7.63
N THR A 40 -7.10 0.21 6.44
CA THR A 40 -8.51 -0.07 6.18
C THR A 40 -8.81 -1.58 6.15
N VAL A 41 -7.98 -2.38 5.47
CA VAL A 41 -8.24 -3.82 5.26
C VAL A 41 -7.97 -4.62 6.52
N LEU A 42 -6.94 -4.25 7.29
CA LEU A 42 -6.56 -4.94 8.53
C LEU A 42 -7.13 -4.27 9.79
N GLU A 43 -7.93 -3.22 9.64
CA GLU A 43 -8.50 -2.43 10.74
C GLU A 43 -7.44 -1.95 11.75
N MET A 44 -6.26 -1.58 11.22
CA MET A 44 -5.12 -1.11 12.00
C MET A 44 -5.11 0.40 12.14
N ASP A 45 -4.53 0.89 13.24
CA ASP A 45 -4.26 2.31 13.40
C ASP A 45 -3.26 2.81 12.34
N ARG A 46 -3.47 4.03 11.83
CA ARG A 46 -2.67 4.59 10.74
C ARG A 46 -1.19 4.70 11.10
N ASP A 47 -0.85 5.04 12.34
CA ASP A 47 0.55 5.20 12.74
C ASP A 47 1.26 3.85 12.75
N SER A 48 0.57 2.80 13.23
CA SER A 48 1.12 1.43 13.28
C SER A 48 1.33 0.82 11.89
N THR A 49 0.61 1.30 10.86
CA THR A 49 0.77 0.78 9.49
C THR A 49 1.99 1.27 8.76
N LEU A 50 2.67 2.31 9.27
CA LEU A 50 3.90 2.81 8.67
C LEU A 50 4.99 1.73 8.67
N ASP A 51 5.07 0.95 9.75
CA ASP A 51 6.01 -0.16 9.91
C ASP A 51 5.78 -1.32 8.92
N CYS A 52 4.60 -1.37 8.30
CA CYS A 52 4.29 -2.38 7.29
C CYS A 52 4.81 -2.01 5.89
N ILE A 53 5.12 -0.73 5.64
CA ILE A 53 5.42 -0.21 4.30
C ILE A 53 6.83 -0.60 3.87
N VAL A 54 6.94 -1.20 2.69
CA VAL A 54 8.21 -1.63 2.12
C VAL A 54 8.73 -0.59 1.14
N ASP A 55 10.02 -0.29 1.20
CA ASP A 55 10.68 0.48 0.15
C ASP A 55 10.86 -0.39 -1.10
N GLY A 56 9.92 -0.24 -2.04
CA GLY A 56 9.92 -0.92 -3.34
C GLY A 56 11.10 -0.51 -4.21
N GLY A 57 12.24 -1.18 -4.03
CA GLY A 57 13.44 -1.03 -4.87
C GLY A 57 14.00 -2.36 -5.40
N GLY A 58 13.56 -3.50 -4.85
CA GLY A 58 14.09 -4.83 -5.20
C GLY A 58 13.01 -5.92 -5.28
N ASP A 59 12.76 -6.36 -6.51
CA ASP A 59 12.43 -7.73 -6.94
C ASP A 59 11.08 -8.43 -6.71
N PHE A 60 10.12 -7.93 -5.93
CA PHE A 60 8.82 -8.66 -5.81
C PHE A 60 7.53 -7.84 -5.94
N LYS A 61 7.63 -6.53 -6.14
CA LYS A 61 6.48 -5.60 -6.22
C LYS A 61 5.56 -5.66 -4.99
N ILE A 62 6.13 -6.01 -3.84
CA ILE A 62 5.46 -5.94 -2.55
C ILE A 62 5.61 -4.52 -2.02
N ASP A 63 4.50 -3.89 -1.70
CA ASP A 63 4.47 -2.51 -1.19
C ASP A 63 4.22 -2.46 0.33
N ALA A 64 3.63 -3.51 0.91
CA ALA A 64 3.57 -3.68 2.35
C ALA A 64 3.50 -5.15 2.79
N ILE A 65 4.00 -5.43 4.00
CA ILE A 65 3.92 -6.74 4.65
C ILE A 65 3.48 -6.52 6.10
N GLN A 66 2.48 -7.27 6.54
CA GLN A 66 2.07 -7.35 7.93
C GLN A 66 2.06 -8.82 8.36
N TYR A 67 2.45 -9.12 9.59
CA TYR A 67 2.34 -10.44 10.16
C TYR A 67 1.72 -10.38 11.56
N SER A 68 0.87 -11.35 11.89
CA SER A 68 0.35 -11.51 13.25
C SER A 68 1.42 -12.04 14.20
N ASP A 69 1.18 -11.97 15.50
CA ASP A 69 2.12 -12.45 16.52
C ASP A 69 2.55 -13.92 16.23
N PRO A 70 3.85 -14.19 16.01
CA PRO A 70 4.34 -15.53 15.69
C PRO A 70 4.36 -16.47 16.91
N THR A 71 4.16 -15.96 18.12
CA THR A 71 4.23 -16.76 19.36
C THR A 71 2.98 -17.61 19.59
N THR A 72 1.90 -17.40 18.82
CA THR A 72 0.64 -18.16 18.94
C THR A 72 0.66 -19.51 18.21
N GLY A 73 1.81 -19.95 17.70
CA GLY A 73 2.00 -21.22 16.99
C GLY A 73 1.74 -21.07 15.49
N ASP A 74 0.54 -20.63 15.12
CA ASP A 74 0.21 -20.22 13.76
C ASP A 74 0.15 -18.70 13.67
N PHE A 75 0.68 -18.14 12.58
CA PHE A 75 0.61 -16.71 12.30
C PHE A 75 0.23 -16.45 10.85
N THR A 76 -0.47 -15.34 10.63
CA THR A 76 -0.92 -14.90 9.31
C THR A 76 0.08 -13.87 8.77
N VAL A 77 0.42 -13.98 7.50
CA VAL A 77 1.18 -12.96 6.76
C VAL A 77 0.27 -12.35 5.70
N SER A 78 0.09 -11.03 5.76
CA SER A 78 -0.66 -10.24 4.81
C SER A 78 0.32 -9.49 3.90
N ILE A 79 0.24 -9.72 2.59
CA ILE A 79 1.10 -9.07 1.59
C ILE A 79 0.22 -8.16 0.73
N PHE A 80 0.67 -6.91 0.54
CA PHE A 80 -0.03 -5.91 -0.24
C PHE A 80 0.80 -5.50 -1.45
N GLN A 81 0.14 -5.45 -2.61
CA GLN A 81 0.59 -4.66 -3.75
C GLN A 81 -0.50 -3.61 -4.04
N GLY A 82 -0.09 -2.34 -4.04
CA GLY A 82 -0.96 -1.22 -4.34
C GLY A 82 -0.73 -0.68 -5.75
N LYS A 83 -1.74 0.01 -6.27
CA LYS A 83 -1.59 0.77 -7.51
C LYS A 83 -2.36 2.06 -7.39
N TYR A 84 -1.63 3.17 -7.38
CA TYR A 84 -2.19 4.49 -7.26
C TYR A 84 -1.97 5.31 -8.52
N SER A 85 -2.98 6.09 -8.91
CA SER A 85 -2.82 7.10 -9.97
C SER A 85 -3.37 8.43 -9.50
N ALA A 86 -2.55 9.48 -9.60
CA ALA A 86 -3.00 10.85 -9.36
C ALA A 86 -3.98 11.34 -10.45
N ASN A 87 -4.00 10.70 -11.62
CA ASN A 87 -5.07 10.89 -12.59
C ASN A 87 -6.25 9.98 -12.22
N LEU A 88 -7.21 10.53 -11.47
CA LEU A 88 -8.35 9.77 -10.94
C LEU A 88 -9.31 9.25 -12.02
N GLU A 89 -9.22 9.76 -13.25
CA GLU A 89 -10.01 9.28 -14.40
C GLU A 89 -9.26 8.20 -15.19
N LYS A 90 -8.00 7.91 -14.86
CA LYS A 90 -7.23 6.84 -15.48
C LYS A 90 -7.63 5.49 -14.90
N GLU A 91 -7.98 4.57 -15.78
CA GLU A 91 -8.09 3.15 -15.45
C GLU A 91 -6.70 2.52 -15.48
N ALA A 92 -6.27 1.96 -14.35
CA ALA A 92 -4.91 1.48 -14.14
C ALA A 92 -4.93 0.07 -13.56
N ASN A 93 -5.28 -0.91 -14.40
CA ASN A 93 -5.42 -2.32 -13.98
C ASN A 93 -4.07 -2.98 -13.69
N PHE A 94 -4.08 -4.01 -12.83
CA PHE A 94 -2.95 -4.93 -12.68
C PHE A 94 -2.84 -5.83 -13.91
N ARG A 95 -1.61 -6.04 -14.40
CA ARG A 95 -1.36 -7.03 -15.47
C ARG A 95 -1.20 -8.41 -14.83
N GLU A 96 -1.43 -9.46 -15.61
CA GLU A 96 -1.19 -10.84 -15.19
C GLU A 96 0.23 -11.04 -14.62
N THR A 97 1.24 -10.48 -15.30
CA THR A 97 2.64 -10.52 -14.86
C THR A 97 2.88 -9.83 -13.51
N ASP A 98 2.04 -8.86 -13.13
CA ASP A 98 2.14 -8.21 -11.83
C ASP A 98 1.63 -9.16 -10.73
N VAL A 99 0.49 -9.83 -10.96
CA VAL A 99 -0.09 -10.82 -10.04
C VAL A 99 0.82 -12.05 -9.86
N ILE A 100 1.35 -12.60 -10.97
CA ILE A 100 2.27 -13.76 -10.92
C ILE A 100 3.52 -13.43 -10.12
N SER A 101 4.02 -12.18 -10.21
CA SER A 101 5.20 -11.73 -9.48
C SER A 101 5.00 -11.79 -7.97
N ILE A 102 3.85 -11.33 -7.46
CA ILE A 102 3.54 -11.44 -6.03
C ILE A 102 3.42 -12.91 -5.63
N ILE A 103 2.69 -13.73 -6.38
CA ILE A 103 2.51 -15.15 -6.01
C ILE A 103 3.86 -15.87 -5.93
N SER A 104 4.80 -15.50 -6.80
CA SER A 104 6.13 -16.09 -6.84
C SER A 104 7.04 -15.63 -5.71
N SER A 105 6.73 -14.53 -5.02
CA SER A 105 7.52 -14.04 -3.88
C SER A 105 7.29 -14.82 -2.60
N ILE A 106 6.23 -15.63 -2.56
CA ILE A 106 5.79 -16.44 -1.41
C ILE A 106 6.15 -17.92 -1.60
N ARG A 107 6.90 -18.27 -2.66
CA ARG A 107 7.26 -19.65 -3.00
C ARG A 107 8.65 -20.05 -2.54
#